data_AF-D9VX80-F1
#
_entry.id   AF-D9VX80-F1
#
_cell.length_a   1.000
_cell.length_b   1.000
_cell.length_c   1.000
_cell.angle_alpha   90.00
_cell.angle_beta   90.00
_cell.angle_gamma   90.00
#
_symmetry.space_group_name_H-M   'P 1'
#
loop_
_entity.id
_entity.type
_entity.pdbx_description
1 polymer ?
#
loop_
_entity_poly.entity_id
_entity_poly.type
_entity_poly.pdbx_seq_one_letter_code
_entity_poly.pdbx_strand_id
1 'polypeptide(L)'
;MRQEAPQERHREAPHLRGRLELLGDELLRAGRGPLTAVVALACSSFLAAGCSGPTPSGSASEEAQGVRAQGLLEKVAPDAPEFVESGLERVADGVHARSALAGGRTYKVSVACVGTGTVELTIGDKAPPQAVPCDGVRSSRPVQDPPDVLPVDITAAAGATGMVAWQITAVPS
;
A
#
# COMPACT_ATOMS: atom_id res chain seq x y z
N MET A 1 13.10 -43.40 -51.94
CA MET A 1 13.58 -42.02 -52.16
C MET A 1 13.93 -41.44 -50.80
N ARG A 2 15.23 -41.22 -50.53
CA ARG A 2 15.78 -40.60 -49.31
C ARG A 2 16.19 -39.17 -49.66
N GLN A 3 15.83 -38.18 -48.83
CA GLN A 3 16.42 -36.84 -48.75
C GLN A 3 16.24 -36.39 -47.28
N GLU A 4 17.22 -36.59 -46.40
CA GLU A 4 18.36 -35.70 -46.09
C GLU A 4 17.94 -34.36 -45.43
N ALA A 5 18.11 -34.29 -44.10
CA ALA A 5 18.51 -33.06 -43.41
C ALA A 5 20.03 -32.88 -43.63
N PRO A 6 20.61 -31.65 -43.66
CA PRO A 6 20.80 -30.83 -42.46
C PRO A 6 20.86 -29.30 -42.74
N GLN A 7 21.03 -28.46 -41.70
CA GLN A 7 22.21 -27.58 -41.54
C GLN A 7 21.95 -26.40 -40.59
N GLU A 8 22.55 -26.56 -39.42
CA GLU A 8 22.89 -25.53 -38.44
C GLU A 8 23.73 -24.43 -39.09
N ARG A 9 23.39 -23.15 -38.87
CA ARG A 9 24.32 -22.06 -39.12
C ARG A 9 24.28 -21.04 -38.00
N HIS A 10 25.28 -21.18 -37.14
CA HIS A 10 25.94 -20.12 -36.37
C HIS A 10 25.70 -18.72 -36.91
N ARG A 11 25.27 -17.81 -36.03
CA ARG A 11 25.63 -16.39 -36.16
C ARG A 11 26.06 -15.84 -34.80
N GLU A 12 27.37 -15.87 -34.65
CA GLU A 12 28.18 -15.18 -33.66
C GLU A 12 27.97 -13.66 -33.75
N ALA A 13 28.13 -13.01 -32.61
CA ALA A 13 28.00 -11.56 -32.40
C ALA A 13 29.13 -10.74 -33.06
N PRO A 14 28.98 -9.40 -33.06
CA PRO A 14 30.07 -8.59 -32.54
C PRO A 14 29.59 -7.45 -31.62
N HIS A 15 30.08 -7.51 -30.37
CA HIS A 15 30.86 -6.51 -29.65
C HIS A 15 30.66 -4.98 -29.88
N LEU A 16 30.61 -4.30 -28.71
CA LEU A 16 31.21 -3.00 -28.32
C LEU A 16 30.34 -1.73 -28.33
N ARG A 17 29.97 -1.30 -27.12
CA ARG A 17 30.10 0.07 -26.56
C ARG A 17 29.68 -0.01 -25.09
N GLY A 18 30.58 0.05 -24.12
CA GLY A 18 31.26 1.25 -23.61
C GLY A 18 30.87 1.37 -22.12
N ARG A 19 31.72 0.92 -21.19
CA ARG A 19 32.63 1.75 -20.40
C ARG A 19 31.97 3.03 -19.82
N LEU A 20 31.44 2.91 -18.60
CA LEU A 20 31.56 3.96 -17.61
C LEU A 20 31.87 3.29 -16.26
N GLU A 21 33.10 3.46 -15.82
CA GLU A 21 33.51 3.14 -14.46
C GLU A 21 33.24 4.34 -13.55
N LEU A 22 33.13 4.03 -12.26
CA LEU A 22 33.65 4.75 -11.09
C LEU A 22 32.64 5.32 -10.08
N LEU A 23 32.96 4.95 -8.83
CA LEU A 23 32.68 5.54 -7.52
C LEU A 23 31.38 5.10 -6.85
N GLY A 24 31.38 4.43 -5.70
CA GLY A 24 32.47 4.07 -4.80
C GLY A 24 31.85 3.45 -3.54
N ASP A 25 32.34 2.27 -3.15
CA ASP A 25 32.05 1.59 -1.88
C ASP A 25 33.23 1.84 -0.92
N GLU A 26 33.06 1.44 0.35
CA GLU A 26 34.01 1.47 1.48
C GLU A 26 34.03 2.72 2.37
N LEU A 27 33.05 2.74 3.27
CA LEU A 27 33.21 2.52 4.72
C LEU A 27 34.63 2.57 5.35
N LEU A 28 34.60 3.00 6.62
CA LEU A 28 35.60 2.87 7.70
C LEU A 28 36.70 3.94 7.81
N ARG A 29 36.47 4.91 8.70
CA ARG A 29 37.30 5.12 9.91
C ARG A 29 36.73 6.26 10.78
N ALA A 30 36.07 5.90 11.87
CA ALA A 30 35.88 6.83 12.99
C ALA A 30 36.08 6.06 14.29
N GLY A 31 37.27 6.17 14.87
CA GLY A 31 37.61 5.55 16.13
C GLY A 31 38.84 6.19 16.77
N ARG A 32 38.58 6.83 17.92
CA ARG A 32 39.50 7.27 19.00
C ARG A 32 40.17 8.66 18.90
N GLY A 33 39.70 9.55 19.78
CA GLY A 33 40.46 10.68 20.31
C GLY A 33 39.56 11.66 21.07
N PRO A 34 39.71 11.86 22.40
CA PRO A 34 38.91 12.80 23.17
C PRO A 34 39.60 14.17 23.23
N LEU A 35 38.93 15.23 22.82
CA LEU A 35 39.35 16.59 23.17
C LEU A 35 38.12 17.47 23.42
N THR A 36 38.01 17.84 24.69
CA THR A 36 37.20 18.90 25.26
C THR A 36 37.45 20.22 24.51
N ALA A 37 36.41 20.84 23.96
CA ALA A 37 36.41 22.27 23.66
C ALA A 37 34.98 22.80 23.65
N VAL A 38 34.61 23.40 24.78
CA VAL A 38 33.51 24.36 24.94
C VAL A 38 33.83 25.57 24.05
N VAL A 39 32.83 26.17 23.41
CA VAL A 39 32.58 27.64 23.37
C VAL A 39 31.63 28.03 22.22
N ALA A 40 30.53 28.67 22.64
CA ALA A 40 29.72 29.70 21.98
C ALA A 40 29.21 29.47 20.55
N LEU A 41 27.95 29.02 20.43
CA LEU A 41 27.11 29.48 19.34
C LEU A 41 26.44 30.80 19.73
N ALA A 42 26.86 31.83 19.02
CA ALA A 42 26.29 33.16 19.02
C ALA A 42 24.79 33.12 18.69
N CYS A 43 24.00 33.83 19.49
CA CYS A 43 22.64 34.25 19.14
C CYS A 43 22.71 35.16 17.91
N SER A 44 22.51 34.59 16.72
CA SER A 44 22.31 35.34 15.50
C SER A 44 20.81 35.58 15.30
N SER A 45 20.37 36.77 15.67
CA SER A 45 19.04 37.31 15.42
C SER A 45 18.79 37.43 13.92
N PHE A 46 18.30 36.37 13.28
CA PHE A 46 17.70 36.45 11.95
C PHE A 46 16.18 36.52 12.08
N LEU A 47 15.64 37.71 11.80
CA LEU A 47 14.25 37.92 11.44
C LEU A 47 13.95 37.17 10.14
N ALA A 48 13.42 35.97 10.27
CA ALA A 48 12.59 35.36 9.25
C ALA A 48 11.30 34.95 9.95
N ALA A 49 10.18 35.53 9.51
CA ALA A 49 8.86 35.02 9.79
C ALA A 49 8.73 33.63 9.14
N GLY A 50 9.28 32.62 9.80
CA GLY A 50 9.09 31.22 9.49
C GLY A 50 8.14 30.66 10.53
N CYS A 51 6.93 30.33 10.11
CA CYS A 51 5.94 29.65 10.92
C CYS A 51 6.57 28.44 11.60
N SER A 52 6.83 28.52 12.91
CA SER A 52 6.89 27.33 13.76
C SER A 52 5.47 26.80 13.91
N GLY A 53 4.96 26.23 12.82
CA GLY A 53 3.81 25.35 12.89
C GLY A 53 4.22 24.07 13.61
N PRO A 54 3.37 23.48 14.46
CA PRO A 54 3.66 22.18 15.04
C PRO A 54 3.83 21.18 13.90
N THR A 55 4.94 20.44 13.89
CA THR A 55 5.12 19.26 13.02
C THR A 55 3.92 18.33 13.25
N PRO A 56 3.17 17.91 12.21
CA PRO A 56 2.04 17.03 12.40
C PRO A 56 2.57 15.62 12.73
N SER A 57 2.82 15.35 14.01
CA SER A 57 3.19 14.02 14.49
C SER A 57 2.12 12.96 14.15
N GLY A 58 0.90 13.38 13.78
CA GLY A 58 -0.19 12.52 13.32
C GLY A 58 0.06 11.91 11.94
N SER A 59 0.65 12.64 10.99
CA SER A 59 0.77 12.15 9.60
C SER A 59 1.75 11.00 9.46
N ALA A 60 2.84 11.00 10.23
CA ALA A 60 3.81 9.90 10.24
C ALA A 60 3.20 8.61 10.83
N SER A 61 2.32 8.74 11.84
CA SER A 61 1.60 7.61 12.41
C SER A 61 0.54 7.08 11.44
N GLU A 62 -0.21 7.97 10.79
CA GLU A 62 -1.22 7.59 9.79
C GLU A 62 -0.58 6.89 8.58
N GLU A 63 0.53 7.41 8.07
CA GLU A 63 1.28 6.77 6.98
C GLU A 63 1.73 5.35 7.36
N ALA A 64 2.33 5.19 8.55
CA ALA A 64 2.75 3.88 9.04
C ALA A 64 1.57 2.92 9.24
N GLN A 65 0.43 3.41 9.71
CA GLN A 65 -0.81 2.61 9.84
C GLN A 65 -1.36 2.23 8.47
N GLY A 66 -1.31 3.14 7.50
CA GLY A 66 -1.81 2.90 6.14
C GLY A 66 -1.00 1.85 5.40
N VAL A 67 0.34 1.95 5.48
CA VAL A 67 1.25 0.91 4.95
C VAL A 67 0.97 -0.45 5.58
N ARG A 68 0.75 -0.49 6.90
CA ARG A 68 0.38 -1.73 7.60
C ARG A 68 -0.98 -2.26 7.13
N ALA A 69 -2.00 -1.40 7.02
CA ALA A 69 -3.34 -1.79 6.59
C ALA A 69 -3.32 -2.39 5.17
N GLN A 70 -2.66 -1.71 4.22
CA GLN A 70 -2.51 -2.22 2.86
C GLN A 70 -1.73 -3.54 2.81
N GLY A 71 -0.65 -3.65 3.60
CA GLY A 71 0.19 -4.85 3.65
C GLY A 71 -0.51 -6.10 4.18
N LEU A 72 -1.67 -5.97 4.82
CA LEU A 72 -2.49 -7.08 5.31
C LEU A 72 -3.46 -7.62 4.25
N LEU A 73 -3.71 -6.87 3.18
CA LEU A 73 -4.56 -7.31 2.07
C LEU A 73 -3.85 -8.36 1.21
N GLU A 74 -4.60 -8.95 0.28
CA GLU A 74 -4.03 -9.93 -0.63
C GLU A 74 -3.10 -9.26 -1.65
N LYS A 75 -1.94 -9.88 -1.87
CA LYS A 75 -0.98 -9.43 -2.86
C LYS A 75 -1.42 -9.92 -4.25
N VAL A 76 -2.25 -9.12 -4.88
CA VAL A 76 -2.68 -9.30 -6.26
C VAL A 76 -2.04 -8.20 -7.10
N ALA A 77 -1.47 -8.54 -8.25
CA ALA A 77 -0.90 -7.53 -9.14
C ALA A 77 -2.03 -6.66 -9.71
N PRO A 78 -1.88 -5.33 -9.80
CA PRO A 78 -2.96 -4.46 -10.30
C PRO A 78 -3.40 -4.74 -11.74
N ASP A 79 -2.55 -5.37 -12.54
CA ASP A 79 -2.81 -5.80 -13.93
C ASP A 79 -3.36 -7.23 -14.02
N ALA A 80 -3.47 -7.93 -12.88
CA ALA A 80 -4.02 -9.27 -12.85
C ALA A 80 -5.53 -9.27 -13.11
N PRO A 81 -6.08 -10.24 -13.88
CA PRO A 81 -7.49 -10.28 -14.25
C PRO A 81 -8.45 -10.50 -13.06
N GLU A 82 -7.94 -10.93 -11.91
CA GLU A 82 -8.67 -11.04 -10.66
C GLU A 82 -8.69 -9.74 -9.83
N PHE A 83 -7.79 -8.79 -10.08
CA PHE A 83 -7.83 -7.49 -9.42
C PHE A 83 -8.99 -6.66 -9.98
N VAL A 84 -9.80 -6.10 -9.09
CA VAL A 84 -10.91 -5.21 -9.48
C VAL A 84 -10.59 -3.81 -9.00
N GLU A 85 -10.49 -3.63 -7.69
CA GLU A 85 -10.33 -2.32 -7.08
C GLU A 85 -9.72 -2.46 -5.69
N SER A 86 -9.03 -1.42 -5.23
CA SER A 86 -8.57 -1.29 -3.85
C SER A 86 -8.43 0.16 -3.47
N GLY A 87 -8.55 0.45 -2.17
CA GLY A 87 -8.35 1.79 -1.64
C GLY A 87 -7.77 1.77 -0.22
N LEU A 88 -7.38 2.96 0.23
CA LEU A 88 -6.87 3.23 1.57
C LEU A 88 -7.43 4.58 2.01
N GLU A 89 -8.12 4.60 3.14
CA GLU A 89 -8.76 5.80 3.67
C GLU A 89 -8.47 5.94 5.17
N ARG A 90 -8.60 7.17 5.70
CA ARG A 90 -8.62 7.38 7.15
C ARG A 90 -9.96 6.89 7.67
N VAL A 91 -9.95 6.24 8.84
CA VAL A 91 -11.18 5.71 9.47
C VAL A 91 -12.24 6.80 9.66
N ALA A 92 -11.81 8.02 10.00
CA ALA A 92 -12.72 9.16 10.20
C ALA A 92 -13.41 9.64 8.91
N ASP A 93 -12.79 9.41 7.75
CA ASP A 93 -13.31 9.84 6.46
C ASP A 93 -14.24 8.77 5.88
N GLY A 94 -13.99 7.50 6.20
CA GLY A 94 -14.79 6.36 5.75
C GLY A 94 -14.53 5.99 4.30
N VAL A 95 -15.18 4.92 3.85
CA VAL A 95 -15.14 4.44 2.46
C VAL A 95 -16.56 4.41 1.92
N HIS A 96 -16.76 4.93 0.72
CA HIS A 96 -18.04 4.97 0.02
C HIS A 96 -17.86 4.59 -1.46
N ALA A 97 -17.34 3.38 -1.70
CA ALA A 97 -16.98 2.92 -3.03
C ALA A 97 -18.19 2.34 -3.79
N ARG A 98 -18.20 2.50 -5.12
CA ARG A 98 -19.20 1.91 -6.02
C ARG A 98 -18.49 1.24 -7.18
N SER A 99 -18.27 -0.06 -7.05
CA SER A 99 -17.44 -0.83 -7.99
C SER A 99 -18.30 -1.51 -9.04
N ALA A 100 -17.97 -1.30 -10.32
CA ALA A 100 -18.63 -2.00 -11.42
C ALA A 100 -18.13 -3.45 -11.48
N LEU A 101 -19.03 -4.42 -11.35
CA LEU A 101 -18.72 -5.84 -11.33
C LEU A 101 -19.35 -6.56 -12.52
N ALA A 102 -18.65 -7.56 -13.04
CA ALA A 102 -19.19 -8.43 -14.08
C ALA A 102 -20.12 -9.47 -13.43
N GLY A 103 -21.35 -9.56 -13.96
CA GLY A 103 -22.33 -10.55 -13.52
C GLY A 103 -21.85 -12.01 -13.69
N GLY A 104 -22.44 -12.91 -12.91
CA GLY A 104 -22.13 -14.35 -12.98
C GLY A 104 -20.76 -14.75 -12.41
N ARG A 105 -20.05 -13.83 -11.74
CA ARG A 105 -18.78 -14.10 -11.05
C ARG A 105 -18.96 -14.02 -9.54
N THR A 106 -18.09 -14.72 -8.81
CA THR A 106 -17.95 -14.55 -7.37
C THR A 106 -16.80 -13.61 -7.08
N TYR A 107 -17.00 -12.71 -6.13
CA TYR A 107 -16.00 -11.75 -5.68
C TYR A 107 -15.68 -11.94 -4.20
N LYS A 108 -14.59 -11.34 -3.77
CA LYS A 108 -14.17 -11.28 -2.38
C LYS A 108 -13.87 -9.83 -2.03
N VAL A 109 -14.58 -9.30 -1.03
CA VAL A 109 -14.30 -8.01 -0.43
C VAL A 109 -13.44 -8.26 0.80
N SER A 110 -12.25 -7.67 0.84
CA SER A 110 -11.31 -7.76 1.96
C SER A 110 -11.09 -6.39 2.57
N VAL A 111 -11.05 -6.31 3.89
CA VAL A 111 -10.85 -5.09 4.66
C VAL A 111 -9.84 -5.36 5.77
N ALA A 112 -8.92 -4.44 5.98
CA ALA A 112 -8.01 -4.43 7.11
C ALA A 112 -8.00 -3.02 7.73
N CYS A 113 -8.29 -2.93 9.03
CA CYS A 113 -8.22 -1.67 9.76
C CYS A 113 -7.08 -1.73 10.78
N VAL A 114 -6.30 -0.65 10.88
CA VAL A 114 -5.19 -0.50 11.82
C VAL A 114 -5.37 0.80 12.59
N GLY A 115 -5.51 0.70 13.91
CA GLY A 115 -5.68 1.86 14.79
C GLY A 115 -6.37 1.47 16.10
N THR A 116 -7.49 2.12 16.40
CA THR A 116 -8.30 1.83 17.59
C THR A 116 -9.79 1.83 17.28
N GLY A 117 -10.58 1.11 18.08
CA GLY A 117 -12.02 1.00 17.89
C GLY A 117 -12.41 0.00 16.81
N THR A 118 -13.49 0.30 16.09
CA THR A 118 -14.13 -0.60 15.14
C THR A 118 -14.76 0.20 14.01
N VAL A 119 -14.76 -0.35 12.80
CA VAL A 119 -15.52 0.18 11.68
C VAL A 119 -16.68 -0.75 11.34
N GLU A 120 -17.74 -0.19 10.76
CA GLU A 120 -18.91 -0.92 10.27
C GLU A 120 -18.81 -1.04 8.75
N LEU A 121 -18.69 -2.29 8.27
CA LEU A 121 -18.63 -2.66 6.86
C LEU A 121 -20.02 -3.07 6.36
N THR A 122 -20.48 -2.42 5.29
CA THR A 122 -21.68 -2.77 4.55
C THR A 122 -21.30 -3.08 3.11
N ILE A 123 -21.79 -4.20 2.57
CA ILE A 123 -21.52 -4.66 1.20
C ILE A 123 -22.87 -4.89 0.50
N GLY A 124 -23.16 -4.14 -0.55
CA GLY A 124 -24.51 -4.10 -1.12
C GLY A 124 -25.51 -3.47 -0.14
N ASP A 125 -26.78 -3.83 -0.27
CA ASP A 125 -27.84 -3.45 0.68
C ASP A 125 -27.99 -4.45 1.84
N LYS A 126 -26.91 -5.16 2.20
CA LYS A 126 -26.96 -6.21 3.23
C LYS A 126 -26.94 -5.59 4.62
N ALA A 127 -28.04 -5.79 5.36
CA ALA A 127 -28.14 -5.48 6.78
C ALA A 127 -28.11 -6.77 7.63
N PRO A 128 -27.60 -6.72 8.89
CA PRO A 128 -26.96 -5.57 9.53
C PRO A 128 -25.50 -5.35 9.06
N PRO A 129 -24.94 -4.14 9.26
CA PRO A 129 -23.51 -3.89 9.04
C PRO A 129 -22.64 -4.82 9.87
N GLN A 130 -21.45 -5.13 9.36
CA GLN A 130 -20.48 -5.97 10.04
C GLN A 130 -19.42 -5.14 10.75
N ALA A 131 -19.23 -5.39 12.04
CA ALA A 131 -18.09 -4.87 12.79
C ALA A 131 -16.76 -5.45 12.28
N VAL A 132 -15.79 -4.58 12.01
CA VAL A 132 -14.39 -4.90 11.70
C VAL A 132 -13.50 -4.15 12.70
N PRO A 133 -12.83 -4.86 13.63
CA PRO A 133 -11.91 -4.22 14.56
C PRO A 133 -10.72 -3.57 13.87
N CYS A 134 -10.20 -2.50 14.45
CA CYS A 134 -8.98 -1.83 13.98
C CYS A 134 -7.71 -2.40 14.64
N ASP A 135 -7.63 -3.73 14.74
CA ASP A 135 -6.58 -4.48 15.41
C ASP A 135 -5.47 -4.98 14.47
N GLY A 136 -5.55 -4.64 13.17
CA GLY A 136 -4.61 -5.10 12.15
C GLY A 136 -4.86 -6.53 11.69
N VAL A 137 -6.08 -7.05 11.82
CA VAL A 137 -6.48 -8.34 11.23
C VAL A 137 -7.36 -8.11 10.00
N ARG A 138 -7.06 -8.82 8.91
CA ARG A 138 -7.87 -8.80 7.69
C ARG A 138 -9.18 -9.57 7.88
N SER A 139 -10.30 -8.94 7.57
CA SER A 139 -11.61 -9.57 7.39
C SER A 139 -11.94 -9.68 5.90
N SER A 140 -12.38 -10.85 5.44
CA SER A 140 -12.77 -11.07 4.04
C SER A 140 -14.15 -11.71 3.94
N ARG A 141 -14.95 -11.30 2.94
CA ARG A 141 -16.29 -11.83 2.68
C ARG A 141 -16.49 -12.14 1.19
N PRO A 142 -17.05 -13.32 0.86
CA PRO A 142 -17.45 -13.62 -0.49
C PRO A 142 -18.73 -12.85 -0.84
N VAL A 143 -18.83 -12.43 -2.10
CA VAL A 143 -20.01 -11.84 -2.71
C VAL A 143 -20.35 -12.67 -3.94
N GLN A 144 -21.43 -13.44 -3.84
CA GLN A 144 -21.94 -14.25 -4.94
C GLN A 144 -23.01 -13.45 -5.67
N ASP A 145 -23.00 -13.55 -7.00
CA ASP A 145 -23.99 -12.90 -7.88
C ASP A 145 -24.24 -11.43 -7.53
N PRO A 146 -23.19 -10.57 -7.54
CA PRO A 146 -23.36 -9.17 -7.19
C PRO A 146 -24.22 -8.43 -8.23
N PRO A 147 -24.83 -7.30 -7.84
CA PRO A 147 -25.35 -6.35 -8.82
C PRO A 147 -24.21 -5.81 -9.71
N ASP A 148 -24.58 -5.27 -10.87
CA ASP A 148 -23.64 -4.64 -11.81
C ASP A 148 -22.79 -3.54 -11.17
N VAL A 149 -23.32 -2.87 -10.14
CA VAL A 149 -22.60 -1.91 -9.30
C VAL A 149 -22.73 -2.32 -7.85
N LEU A 150 -21.62 -2.73 -7.24
CA LEU A 150 -21.55 -3.11 -5.83
C LEU A 150 -21.17 -1.90 -4.97
N PRO A 151 -22.06 -1.40 -4.10
CA PRO A 151 -21.67 -0.44 -3.08
C PRO A 151 -20.88 -1.14 -1.96
N VAL A 152 -19.79 -0.51 -1.53
CA VAL A 152 -19.00 -0.90 -0.37
C VAL A 152 -18.85 0.34 0.52
N ASP A 153 -19.49 0.28 1.68
CA ASP A 153 -19.47 1.35 2.67
C ASP A 153 -18.72 0.89 3.92
N ILE A 154 -17.77 1.70 4.39
CA ILE A 154 -17.05 1.48 5.65
C ILE A 154 -17.14 2.76 6.45
N THR A 155 -17.79 2.69 7.61
CA THR A 155 -17.99 3.86 8.49
C THR A 155 -17.38 3.63 9.85
N ALA A 156 -16.87 4.68 10.48
CA ALA A 156 -16.31 4.60 11.83
C ALA A 156 -17.43 4.41 12.87
N ALA A 157 -17.28 3.43 13.76
CA ALA A 157 -18.02 3.47 15.02
C ALA A 157 -17.47 4.61 15.90
N ALA A 158 -18.27 5.05 16.87
CA ALA A 158 -17.89 6.16 17.75
C ALA A 158 -16.52 5.93 18.42
N GLY A 159 -15.61 6.90 18.25
CA GLY A 159 -14.26 6.88 18.81
C GLY A 159 -13.24 6.02 18.04
N ALA A 160 -13.61 5.42 16.91
CA ALA A 160 -12.66 4.70 16.07
C ALA A 160 -11.69 5.66 15.36
N THR A 161 -10.42 5.25 15.25
CA THR A 161 -9.36 6.03 14.60
C THR A 161 -8.38 5.11 13.88
N GLY A 162 -7.61 5.67 12.94
CA GLY A 162 -6.55 4.98 12.21
C GLY A 162 -6.80 4.95 10.71
N MET A 163 -6.30 3.90 10.07
CA MET A 163 -6.37 3.71 8.62
C MET A 163 -7.09 2.41 8.28
N VAL A 164 -7.90 2.45 7.22
CA VAL A 164 -8.59 1.27 6.68
C VAL A 164 -8.22 1.08 5.21
N ALA A 165 -7.71 -0.11 4.90
CA ALA A 165 -7.46 -0.54 3.54
C ALA A 165 -8.54 -1.55 3.13
N TRP A 166 -8.95 -1.50 1.88
CA TRP A 166 -9.93 -2.43 1.33
C TRP A 166 -9.55 -2.85 -0.09
N GLN A 167 -10.04 -4.02 -0.51
CA GLN A 167 -9.76 -4.59 -1.82
C GLN A 167 -10.91 -5.50 -2.26
N ILE A 168 -11.25 -5.44 -3.54
CA ILE A 168 -12.16 -6.35 -4.22
C ILE A 168 -11.35 -7.17 -5.22
N THR A 169 -11.46 -8.49 -5.11
CA THR A 169 -10.88 -9.44 -6.08
C THR A 169 -11.94 -10.39 -6.59
N ALA A 170 -11.83 -10.79 -7.85
CA ALA A 170 -12.61 -11.90 -8.38
C ALA A 170 -12.06 -13.22 -7.80
N VAL A 171 -12.96 -14.14 -7.46
CA VAL A 171 -12.58 -15.50 -7.05
C VAL A 171 -12.49 -16.36 -8.31
N PRO A 172 -11.37 -17.05 -8.55
CA PRO A 172 -11.27 -18.02 -9.64
C PRO A 172 -12.33 -19.11 -9.47
N SER A 173 -13.04 -19.40 -10.56
CA SER A 173 -14.05 -20.48 -10.66
C SER A 173 -13.41 -21.84 -10.84
#